data_AF-A0A7R8ZN93-F1
#
_entry.id   AF-A0A7R8ZN93-F1
#
_cell.length_a   1.000
_cell.length_b   1.000
_cell.length_c   1.000
_cell.angle_alpha   90.00
_cell.angle_beta   90.00
_cell.angle_gamma   90.00
#
_symmetry.space_group_name_H-M   'P 1'
#
loop_
_entity.id
_entity.type
_entity.pdbx_description
1 polymer ?
#
loop_
_entity_poly.entity_id
_entity_poly.type
_entity_poly.pdbx_seq_one_letter_code
_entity_poly.pdbx_strand_id
1 'polypeptide(L)'
;QESLEEVFQESIRSADDLEIFRSLIEIYRATDKTEEAQALYEKMLRKFKGNLENFIAYGKFLFSNQKPDEGRGVFQRALKSLPKADHVEVTHKFAQLEFAFGNRERGTALMESLVSSFPKRTDLWIVFADILVKYKDIPAASLALIALVFHRSVFQRAAALDYCMNPRRMKAILSRWLDLETAHGSPQQVALVKHRVAEYIESQKRGPPRSL
;
A
#
# COMPACT_ATOMS: atom_id res chain seq x y z
N GLN A 1 39.68 13.44 -20.59
CA GLN A 1 38.22 13.35 -20.35
C GLN A 1 38.08 12.99 -18.89
N GLU A 2 37.63 13.92 -18.06
CA GLU A 2 37.33 13.62 -16.65
C GLU A 2 36.23 12.56 -16.62
N SER A 3 36.41 11.53 -15.79
CA SER A 3 35.41 10.48 -15.64
C SER A 3 34.16 11.10 -15.00
N LEU A 4 32.99 10.69 -15.47
CA LEU A 4 31.70 11.11 -14.88
C LEU A 4 31.65 10.81 -13.37
N GLU A 5 32.42 9.82 -12.93
CA GLU A 5 32.62 9.44 -11.53
C GLU A 5 33.51 10.43 -10.75
N GLU A 6 34.49 11.06 -11.38
CA GLU A 6 35.36 12.06 -10.76
C GLU A 6 34.58 13.36 -10.49
N VAL A 7 33.83 13.83 -11.49
CA VAL A 7 32.90 14.97 -11.36
C VAL A 7 31.84 14.69 -10.29
N PHE A 8 31.36 13.45 -10.23
CA PHE A 8 30.42 13.01 -9.20
C PHE A 8 31.04 13.08 -7.80
N GLN A 9 32.24 12.53 -7.58
CA GLN A 9 32.91 12.57 -6.27
C GLN A 9 33.20 13.99 -5.79
N GLU A 10 33.53 14.90 -6.71
CA GLU A 10 33.80 16.29 -6.38
C GLU A 10 32.55 17.06 -5.94
N SER A 11 31.38 16.66 -6.46
CA SER A 11 30.10 17.34 -6.23
C SER A 11 29.38 16.91 -4.93
N ILE A 12 29.80 15.83 -4.25
CA ILE A 12 29.13 15.23 -3.06
C ILE A 12 29.35 16.02 -1.74
N ARG A 13 29.41 17.35 -1.81
CA ARG A 13 29.74 18.22 -0.67
C ARG A 13 28.58 19.04 -0.12
N SER A 14 27.37 19.00 -0.69
CA SER A 14 26.29 19.93 -0.33
C SER A 14 24.88 19.30 -0.30
N ALA A 15 23.84 20.09 -0.02
CA ALA A 15 22.46 19.61 -0.04
C ALA A 15 22.01 19.08 -1.43
N ASP A 16 22.71 19.44 -2.50
CA ASP A 16 22.47 18.93 -3.87
C ASP A 16 22.89 17.47 -4.06
N ASP A 17 23.56 16.87 -3.08
CA ASP A 17 24.08 15.51 -3.19
C ASP A 17 23.00 14.50 -3.58
N LEU A 18 21.80 14.59 -3.00
CA LEU A 18 20.72 13.63 -3.28
C LEU A 18 20.21 13.74 -4.72
N GLU A 19 20.08 14.95 -5.26
CA GLU A 19 19.64 15.18 -6.64
C GLU A 19 20.71 14.72 -7.63
N ILE A 20 21.99 14.86 -7.29
CA ILE A 20 23.10 14.33 -8.08
C ILE A 20 23.05 12.78 -8.08
N PHE A 21 22.83 12.15 -6.92
CA PHE A 21 22.63 10.69 -6.85
C PHE A 21 21.48 10.24 -7.76
N ARG A 22 20.32 10.91 -7.68
CA ARG A 22 19.15 10.60 -8.51
C ARG A 22 19.43 10.77 -9.99
N SER A 23 20.02 11.90 -10.38
CA SER A 23 20.35 12.20 -11.77
C SER A 23 21.32 11.17 -12.35
N LEU A 24 22.36 10.81 -11.59
CA LEU A 24 23.34 9.82 -12.03
C LEU A 24 22.74 8.40 -12.10
N ILE A 25 21.87 8.03 -11.15
CA ILE A 25 21.12 6.77 -11.21
C ILE A 25 20.27 6.72 -12.49
N GLU A 26 19.55 7.79 -12.82
CA GLU A 26 18.73 7.83 -14.04
C GLU A 26 19.58 7.73 -15.31
N ILE A 27 20.77 8.35 -15.34
CA ILE A 27 21.73 8.19 -16.45
C ILE A 27 22.15 6.72 -16.57
N TYR A 28 22.57 6.08 -15.48
CA TYR A 28 22.98 4.67 -15.52
C TYR A 28 21.84 3.74 -15.92
N ARG A 29 20.61 4.02 -15.48
CA ARG A 29 19.41 3.30 -15.92
C ARG A 29 19.16 3.49 -17.42
N ALA A 30 19.34 4.69 -17.95
CA ALA A 30 19.17 4.99 -19.37
C ALA A 30 20.27 4.35 -20.25
N THR A 31 21.47 4.14 -19.70
CA THR A 31 22.58 3.47 -20.40
C THR A 31 22.68 1.97 -20.14
N ASP A 32 21.66 1.36 -19.52
CA ASP A 32 21.60 -0.07 -19.16
C ASP A 32 22.74 -0.57 -18.24
N LYS A 33 23.35 0.36 -17.50
CA LYS A 33 24.43 0.11 -16.53
C LYS A 33 23.86 -0.28 -15.17
N THR A 34 23.26 -1.45 -15.13
CA THR A 34 22.44 -1.91 -14.00
C THR A 34 23.25 -2.12 -12.71
N GLU A 35 24.49 -2.62 -12.82
CA GLU A 35 25.35 -2.87 -11.66
C GLU A 35 25.86 -1.56 -11.02
N GLU A 36 26.24 -0.59 -11.84
CA GLU A 36 26.68 0.73 -11.40
C GLU A 36 25.52 1.50 -10.77
N ALA A 37 24.31 1.43 -11.37
CA ALA A 37 23.10 2.00 -10.78
C ALA A 37 22.82 1.37 -9.40
N GLN A 38 22.93 0.06 -9.28
CA GLN A 38 22.74 -0.66 -8.03
C GLN A 38 23.76 -0.24 -6.95
N ALA A 39 25.04 -0.18 -7.29
CA ALA A 39 26.09 0.28 -6.39
C ALA A 39 25.85 1.71 -5.92
N LEU A 40 25.31 2.56 -6.81
CA LEU A 40 24.99 3.94 -6.50
C LEU A 40 23.77 4.06 -5.57
N TYR A 41 22.73 3.24 -5.75
CA TYR A 41 21.63 3.12 -4.80
C TYR A 41 22.12 2.69 -3.40
N GLU A 42 23.05 1.74 -3.30
CA GLU A 42 23.62 1.31 -2.01
C GLU A 42 24.44 2.42 -1.33
N LYS A 43 25.16 3.24 -2.11
CA LYS A 43 25.83 4.44 -1.58
C LYS A 43 24.80 5.47 -1.09
N MET A 44 23.75 5.71 -1.87
CA MET A 44 22.67 6.64 -1.53
C MET A 44 21.95 6.23 -0.24
N LEU A 45 21.57 4.95 -0.08
CA LEU A 45 20.93 4.46 1.14
C LEU A 45 21.83 4.55 2.38
N ARG A 46 23.15 4.37 2.22
CA ARG A 46 24.10 4.55 3.33
C ARG A 46 24.21 6.00 3.77
N LYS A 47 24.15 6.96 2.84
CA LYS A 47 24.23 8.40 3.15
C LYS A 47 22.89 8.96 3.68
N PHE A 48 21.77 8.51 3.10
CA PHE A 48 20.43 9.03 3.38
C PHE A 48 19.49 7.96 3.98
N LYS A 49 19.92 7.35 5.09
CA LYS A 49 19.25 6.19 5.73
C LYS A 49 17.82 6.44 6.21
N GLY A 50 17.42 7.70 6.41
CA GLY A 50 16.09 8.08 6.89
C GLY A 50 15.09 8.44 5.79
N ASN A 51 15.49 8.41 4.52
CA ASN A 51 14.62 8.84 3.43
C ASN A 51 13.84 7.64 2.84
N LEU A 52 12.54 7.58 3.16
CA LEU A 52 11.59 6.59 2.67
C LEU A 52 11.63 6.44 1.13
N GLU A 53 11.64 7.55 0.40
CA GLU A 53 11.58 7.56 -1.06
C GLU A 53 12.78 6.85 -1.69
N ASN A 54 13.95 6.92 -1.03
CA ASN A 54 15.15 6.25 -1.53
C ASN A 54 15.02 4.72 -1.46
N PHE A 55 14.38 4.18 -0.41
CA PHE A 55 14.11 2.75 -0.30
C PHE A 55 13.08 2.30 -1.34
N ILE A 56 12.02 3.09 -1.55
CA ILE A 56 10.99 2.79 -2.55
C ILE A 56 11.60 2.82 -3.97
N ALA A 57 12.40 3.83 -4.28
CA ALA A 57 13.06 3.96 -5.58
C ALA A 57 13.99 2.78 -5.86
N TYR A 58 14.82 2.40 -4.87
CA TYR A 58 15.72 1.26 -5.04
C TYR A 58 14.97 -0.07 -5.14
N GLY A 59 13.94 -0.27 -4.31
CA GLY A 59 13.05 -1.42 -4.41
C GLY A 59 12.43 -1.50 -5.81
N LYS A 60 11.85 -0.42 -6.30
CA LYS A 60 11.26 -0.35 -7.64
C LYS A 60 12.27 -0.72 -8.73
N PHE A 61 13.48 -0.20 -8.65
CA PHE A 61 14.56 -0.53 -9.58
C PHE A 61 14.89 -2.04 -9.59
N LEU A 62 15.02 -2.66 -8.42
CA LEU A 62 15.32 -4.10 -8.31
C LEU A 62 14.17 -4.96 -8.84
N PHE A 63 12.93 -4.62 -8.48
CA PHE A 63 11.74 -5.31 -8.98
C PHE A 63 11.60 -5.18 -10.51
N SER A 64 11.86 -4.00 -11.08
CA SER A 64 11.80 -3.81 -12.54
C SER A 64 12.91 -4.56 -13.29
N ASN A 65 14.05 -4.80 -12.64
CA ASN A 65 15.18 -5.55 -13.21
C ASN A 65 15.13 -7.05 -12.87
N GLN A 66 13.94 -7.60 -12.57
CA GLN A 66 13.73 -9.02 -12.29
C GLN A 66 14.56 -9.56 -11.11
N LYS A 67 14.90 -8.69 -10.15
CA LYS A 67 15.59 -9.01 -8.89
C LYS A 67 14.68 -8.81 -7.66
N PRO A 68 13.49 -9.44 -7.59
CA PRO A 68 12.56 -9.22 -6.49
C PRO A 68 13.11 -9.68 -5.13
N ASP A 69 13.98 -10.70 -5.09
CA ASP A 69 14.59 -11.18 -3.84
C ASP A 69 15.52 -10.15 -3.20
N GLU A 70 16.33 -9.47 -4.01
CA GLU A 70 17.15 -8.35 -3.55
C GLU A 70 16.25 -7.19 -3.11
N GLY A 71 15.17 -6.90 -3.86
CA GLY A 71 14.16 -5.91 -3.49
C GLY A 71 13.52 -6.18 -2.12
N ARG A 72 13.22 -7.45 -1.80
CA ARG A 72 12.73 -7.87 -0.48
C ARG A 72 13.77 -7.62 0.61
N GLY A 73 15.06 -7.81 0.31
CA GLY A 73 16.15 -7.43 1.20
C GLY A 73 16.16 -5.93 1.53
N VAL A 74 15.92 -5.08 0.51
CA VAL A 74 15.79 -3.62 0.70
C VAL A 74 14.58 -3.28 1.57
N PHE A 75 13.44 -3.94 1.37
CA PHE A 75 12.27 -3.75 2.22
C PHE A 75 12.56 -4.02 3.70
N GLN A 76 13.21 -5.14 4.00
CA GLN A 76 13.59 -5.49 5.39
C GLN A 76 14.56 -4.46 5.99
N ARG A 77 15.48 -3.92 5.20
CA ARG A 77 16.37 -2.83 5.63
C ARG A 77 15.60 -1.53 5.87
N ALA A 78 14.59 -1.23 5.06
CA ALA A 78 13.74 -0.06 5.22
C ALA A 78 12.99 -0.11 6.55
N LEU A 79 12.38 -1.25 6.90
CA LEU A 79 11.70 -1.44 8.19
C LEU A 79 12.63 -1.28 9.41
N LYS A 80 13.91 -1.62 9.26
CA LYS A 80 14.93 -1.44 10.32
C LYS A 80 15.45 0.00 10.42
N SER A 81 15.47 0.74 9.32
CA SER A 81 16.12 2.07 9.24
C SER A 81 15.13 3.23 9.40
N LEU A 82 13.89 3.04 8.94
CA LEU A 82 12.87 4.08 8.93
C LEU A 82 12.10 4.14 10.26
N PRO A 83 11.61 5.33 10.66
CA PRO A 83 10.67 5.48 11.76
C PRO A 83 9.39 4.66 11.56
N LYS A 84 8.76 4.25 12.67
CA LYS A 84 7.49 3.49 12.65
C LYS A 84 6.35 4.20 11.89
N ALA A 85 6.38 5.54 11.83
CA ALA A 85 5.40 6.33 11.09
C ALA A 85 5.41 5.99 9.58
N ASP A 86 6.59 5.69 9.03
CA ASP A 86 6.79 5.42 7.61
C ASP A 86 6.57 3.93 7.26
N HIS A 87 6.49 3.06 8.28
CA HIS A 87 6.35 1.61 8.07
C HIS A 87 5.09 1.24 7.31
N VAL A 88 4.00 1.98 7.51
CA VAL A 88 2.75 1.74 6.77
C VAL A 88 2.95 2.06 5.29
N GLU A 89 3.53 3.22 4.99
CA GLU A 89 3.70 3.67 3.62
C GLU A 89 4.71 2.81 2.85
N VAL A 90 5.85 2.50 3.46
CA VAL A 90 6.86 1.64 2.82
C VAL A 90 6.30 0.25 2.55
N THR A 91 5.59 -0.36 3.51
CA THR A 91 4.98 -1.69 3.32
C THR A 91 3.93 -1.66 2.21
N HIS A 92 3.10 -0.62 2.17
CA HIS A 92 2.10 -0.47 1.12
C HIS A 92 2.75 -0.36 -0.27
N LYS A 93 3.82 0.44 -0.40
CA LYS A 93 4.54 0.61 -1.67
C LYS A 93 5.24 -0.69 -2.10
N PHE A 94 5.87 -1.42 -1.17
CA PHE A 94 6.48 -2.71 -1.50
C PHE A 94 5.45 -3.79 -1.83
N ALA A 95 4.27 -3.77 -1.23
CA ALA A 95 3.18 -4.64 -1.64
C ALA A 95 2.77 -4.35 -3.10
N GLN A 96 2.62 -3.08 -3.48
CA GLN A 96 2.34 -2.70 -4.88
C GLN A 96 3.43 -3.19 -5.86
N LEU A 97 4.70 -3.16 -5.45
CA LEU A 97 5.81 -3.70 -6.26
C LEU A 97 5.72 -5.21 -6.43
N GLU A 98 5.39 -5.96 -5.38
CA GLU A 98 5.17 -7.41 -5.44
C GLU A 98 4.01 -7.76 -6.37
N PHE A 99 2.91 -7.00 -6.33
CA PHE A 99 1.80 -7.20 -7.26
C PHE A 99 2.17 -6.88 -8.71
N ALA A 100 3.02 -5.87 -8.95
CA ALA A 100 3.38 -5.42 -10.29
C ALA A 100 4.45 -6.28 -10.97
N PHE A 101 5.48 -6.69 -10.22
CA PHE A 101 6.69 -7.32 -10.78
C PHE A 101 7.11 -8.59 -10.04
N GLY A 102 6.54 -8.87 -8.87
CA GLY A 102 6.95 -9.96 -7.99
C GLY A 102 5.89 -11.05 -7.86
N ASN A 103 5.72 -11.53 -6.62
CA ASN A 103 4.74 -12.56 -6.31
C ASN A 103 3.49 -11.92 -5.67
N ARG A 104 2.34 -12.08 -6.34
CA ARG A 104 1.04 -11.57 -5.90
C ARG A 104 0.66 -12.06 -4.51
N GLU A 105 0.90 -13.31 -4.17
CA GLU A 105 0.59 -13.87 -2.85
C GLU A 105 1.35 -13.13 -1.74
N ARG A 106 2.60 -12.74 -2.01
CA ARG A 106 3.39 -11.93 -1.07
C ARG A 106 2.86 -10.51 -0.96
N GLY A 107 2.48 -9.92 -2.10
CA GLY A 107 1.79 -8.62 -2.11
C GLY A 107 0.52 -8.65 -1.27
N THR A 108 -0.29 -9.70 -1.41
CA THR A 108 -1.49 -9.96 -0.62
C THR A 108 -1.16 -10.09 0.86
N ALA A 109 -0.20 -10.94 1.23
CA ALA A 109 0.21 -11.13 2.62
C ALA A 109 0.71 -9.83 3.29
N LEU A 110 1.42 -8.98 2.55
CA LEU A 110 1.86 -7.66 3.06
C LEU A 110 0.67 -6.73 3.31
N MET A 111 -0.30 -6.69 2.39
CA MET A 111 -1.52 -5.90 2.57
C MET A 111 -2.40 -6.44 3.69
N GLU A 112 -2.55 -7.76 3.81
CA GLU A 112 -3.26 -8.43 4.91
C GLU A 112 -2.64 -8.10 6.27
N SER A 113 -1.31 -8.14 6.36
CA SER A 113 -0.58 -7.73 7.57
C SER A 113 -0.84 -6.26 7.92
N LEU A 114 -0.89 -5.36 6.93
CA LEU A 114 -1.20 -3.95 7.14
C LEU A 114 -2.61 -3.73 7.67
N VAL A 115 -3.62 -4.33 7.02
CA VAL A 115 -5.02 -4.13 7.41
C VAL A 115 -5.35 -4.81 8.74
N SER A 116 -4.67 -5.90 9.08
CA SER A 116 -4.78 -6.59 10.38
C SER A 116 -4.11 -5.79 11.50
N SER A 117 -2.98 -5.14 11.22
CA SER A 117 -2.26 -4.32 12.20
C SER A 117 -2.94 -2.97 12.43
N PHE A 118 -3.60 -2.43 11.39
CA PHE A 118 -4.28 -1.13 11.42
C PHE A 118 -5.75 -1.25 11.02
N PRO A 119 -6.57 -2.03 11.75
CA PRO A 119 -7.95 -2.32 11.36
C PRO A 119 -8.87 -1.09 11.36
N LYS A 120 -8.45 -0.01 12.04
CA LYS A 120 -9.17 1.27 12.06
C LYS A 120 -8.93 2.10 10.78
N ARG A 121 -7.90 1.82 10.00
CA ARG A 121 -7.57 2.57 8.77
C ARG A 121 -8.35 2.04 7.56
N THR A 122 -9.57 2.54 7.39
CA THR A 122 -10.47 2.16 6.28
C THR A 122 -9.89 2.44 4.90
N ASP A 123 -9.05 3.47 4.77
CA ASP A 123 -8.29 3.79 3.56
C ASP A 123 -7.44 2.61 3.08
N LEU A 124 -6.77 1.89 3.99
CA LEU A 124 -5.94 0.73 3.64
C LEU A 124 -6.78 -0.44 3.11
N TRP A 125 -7.95 -0.68 3.70
CA TRP A 125 -8.88 -1.72 3.23
C TRP A 125 -9.44 -1.42 1.84
N ILE A 126 -9.79 -0.15 1.58
CA ILE A 126 -10.26 0.27 0.25
C ILE A 126 -9.16 0.04 -0.78
N VAL A 127 -7.93 0.52 -0.50
CA VAL A 127 -6.81 0.33 -1.43
C VAL A 127 -6.49 -1.15 -1.63
N PHE A 128 -6.58 -1.98 -0.58
CA PHE A 128 -6.37 -3.42 -0.71
C PHE A 128 -7.40 -4.07 -1.64
N ALA A 129 -8.69 -3.78 -1.46
CA ALA A 129 -9.74 -4.27 -2.36
C ALA A 129 -9.49 -3.82 -3.81
N ASP A 130 -9.06 -2.57 -4.03
CA ASP A 130 -8.80 -2.02 -5.35
C ASP A 130 -7.65 -2.73 -6.07
N ILE A 131 -6.59 -3.04 -5.32
CA ILE A 131 -5.47 -3.83 -5.81
C ILE A 131 -5.97 -5.23 -6.20
N LEU A 132 -6.73 -5.91 -5.34
CA LEU A 132 -7.24 -7.26 -5.63
C LEU A 132 -8.15 -7.28 -6.87
N VAL A 133 -9.03 -6.30 -7.02
CA VAL A 133 -9.85 -6.13 -8.25
C VAL A 133 -8.98 -5.92 -9.48
N LYS A 134 -7.97 -5.03 -9.39
CA LYS A 134 -7.03 -4.76 -10.49
C LYS A 134 -6.29 -6.02 -10.94
N TYR A 135 -5.90 -6.89 -10.01
CA TYR A 135 -5.20 -8.13 -10.30
C TYR A 135 -6.13 -9.34 -10.51
N LYS A 136 -7.44 -9.09 -10.64
CA LYS A 136 -8.51 -10.07 -10.93
C LYS A 136 -8.73 -11.14 -9.84
N ASP A 137 -8.33 -10.86 -8.61
CA ASP A 137 -8.65 -11.70 -7.45
C ASP A 137 -9.97 -11.22 -6.82
N ILE A 138 -11.06 -11.49 -7.55
CA ILE A 138 -12.41 -11.05 -7.15
C ILE A 138 -12.85 -11.68 -5.82
N PRO A 139 -12.66 -13.00 -5.57
CA PRO A 139 -13.06 -13.60 -4.30
C PRO A 139 -12.35 -12.96 -3.11
N ALA A 140 -11.05 -12.69 -3.20
CA ALA A 140 -10.32 -12.01 -2.14
C ALA A 140 -10.77 -10.55 -1.98
N ALA A 141 -11.07 -9.84 -3.08
CA ALA A 141 -11.57 -8.47 -3.03
C ALA A 141 -12.92 -8.37 -2.29
N SER A 142 -13.84 -9.30 -2.59
CA SER A 142 -15.12 -9.44 -1.89
C SER A 142 -14.89 -9.70 -0.40
N LEU A 143 -14.01 -10.66 -0.07
CA LEU A 143 -13.69 -11.01 1.32
C LEU A 143 -13.08 -9.82 2.09
N ALA A 144 -12.22 -9.03 1.45
CA ALA A 144 -11.64 -7.84 2.06
C ALA A 144 -12.71 -6.77 2.36
N LEU A 145 -13.66 -6.54 1.45
CA LEU A 145 -14.79 -5.63 1.66
C LEU A 145 -15.74 -6.13 2.76
N ILE A 146 -16.04 -7.43 2.76
CA ILE A 146 -16.78 -8.11 3.82
C ILE A 146 -16.08 -7.88 5.16
N ALA A 147 -14.79 -8.22 5.26
CA ALA A 147 -14.01 -8.08 6.48
C ALA A 147 -14.02 -6.62 6.97
N LEU A 148 -13.88 -5.63 6.09
CA LEU A 148 -13.99 -4.22 6.44
C LEU A 148 -15.35 -3.87 7.06
N VAL A 149 -16.45 -4.32 6.46
CA VAL A 149 -17.82 -4.06 6.94
C VAL A 149 -18.11 -4.79 8.25
N PHE A 150 -17.71 -6.06 8.36
CA PHE A 150 -17.97 -6.91 9.54
C PHE A 150 -17.06 -6.60 10.73
N HIS A 151 -15.77 -6.39 10.49
CA HIS A 151 -14.85 -5.99 11.56
C HIS A 151 -15.33 -4.70 12.22
N ARG A 152 -15.89 -3.76 11.43
CA ARG A 152 -16.52 -2.56 11.98
C ARG A 152 -17.87 -2.82 12.63
N SER A 153 -18.73 -3.70 12.13
CA SER A 153 -19.98 -4.01 12.84
C SER A 153 -19.75 -4.65 14.22
N VAL A 154 -18.65 -5.39 14.40
CA VAL A 154 -18.20 -5.91 15.69
C VAL A 154 -17.59 -4.79 16.55
N PHE A 155 -16.68 -3.98 16.00
CA PHE A 155 -16.06 -2.87 16.73
C PHE A 155 -17.04 -1.74 17.09
N GLN A 156 -18.05 -1.48 16.26
CA GLN A 156 -19.10 -0.48 16.50
C GLN A 156 -20.04 -0.92 17.62
N ARG A 157 -20.24 -2.23 17.79
CA ARG A 157 -20.98 -2.80 18.94
C ARG A 157 -20.12 -2.84 20.20
N ALA A 158 -18.83 -3.12 20.08
CA ALA A 158 -17.91 -3.18 21.21
C ALA A 158 -17.46 -1.80 21.73
N ALA A 159 -17.38 -0.81 20.85
CA ALA A 159 -17.00 0.56 21.15
C ALA A 159 -18.20 1.49 20.90
N ALA A 160 -19.14 1.52 21.84
CA ALA A 160 -20.17 2.56 21.97
C ALA A 160 -19.60 3.98 22.23
N LEU A 161 -18.38 4.24 21.77
CA LEU A 161 -17.62 5.48 21.88
C LEU A 161 -17.08 5.84 20.48
N ASP A 162 -17.84 6.69 19.82
CA ASP A 162 -17.34 7.86 19.10
C ASP A 162 -16.49 7.67 17.83
N TYR A 163 -16.70 6.60 17.05
CA TYR A 163 -16.15 6.53 15.69
C TYR A 163 -17.14 5.95 14.66
N CYS A 164 -18.28 6.62 14.54
CA CYS A 164 -19.14 6.46 13.38
C CYS A 164 -18.38 6.94 12.13
N MET A 165 -18.09 6.03 11.20
CA MET A 165 -17.62 6.42 9.87
C MET A 165 -18.60 7.43 9.28
N ASN A 166 -18.08 8.45 8.58
CA ASN A 166 -18.93 9.38 7.83
C ASN A 166 -19.94 8.57 6.98
N PRO A 167 -21.25 8.77 7.14
CA PRO A 167 -22.27 7.99 6.43
C PRO A 167 -22.08 7.97 4.92
N ARG A 168 -21.49 9.03 4.35
CA ARG A 168 -21.13 9.10 2.92
C ARG A 168 -20.09 8.03 2.54
N ARG A 169 -19.05 7.85 3.36
CA ARG A 169 -17.99 6.86 3.12
C ARG A 169 -18.52 5.44 3.24
N MET A 170 -19.37 5.17 4.25
CA MET A 170 -19.97 3.85 4.40
C MET A 170 -20.89 3.50 3.22
N LYS A 171 -21.72 4.46 2.76
CA LYS A 171 -22.52 4.29 1.55
C LYS A 171 -21.66 4.01 0.31
N ALA A 172 -20.54 4.71 0.15
CA ALA A 172 -19.63 4.50 -0.97
C ALA A 172 -19.01 3.08 -0.95
N ILE A 173 -18.60 2.58 0.22
CA ILE A 173 -18.06 1.23 0.38
C ILE A 173 -19.12 0.17 0.06
N LEU A 174 -20.34 0.32 0.60
CA LEU A 174 -21.44 -0.61 0.35
C LEU A 174 -21.88 -0.61 -1.12
N SER A 175 -21.93 0.56 -1.76
CA SER A 175 -22.21 0.68 -3.19
C SER A 175 -21.14 -0.07 -3.99
N ARG A 176 -19.87 0.17 -3.68
CA ARG A 176 -18.75 -0.49 -4.37
C ARG A 176 -18.76 -2.00 -4.19
N TRP A 177 -19.10 -2.49 -2.99
CA TRP A 177 -19.25 -3.91 -2.74
C TRP A 177 -20.43 -4.49 -3.54
N LEU A 178 -21.56 -3.80 -3.59
CA LEU A 178 -22.69 -4.21 -4.42
C LEU A 178 -22.31 -4.28 -5.90
N ASP A 179 -21.64 -3.25 -6.42
CA ASP A 179 -21.20 -3.19 -7.81
C ASP A 179 -20.28 -4.38 -8.14
N LEU A 180 -19.33 -4.68 -7.24
CA LEU A 180 -18.43 -5.84 -7.37
C LEU A 180 -19.20 -7.17 -7.42
N GLU A 181 -20.11 -7.41 -6.49
CA GLU A 181 -20.91 -8.65 -6.44
C GLU A 181 -21.88 -8.76 -7.62
N THR A 182 -22.43 -7.65 -8.11
CA THR A 182 -23.29 -7.68 -9.29
C THR A 182 -22.51 -7.98 -10.57
N ALA A 183 -21.25 -7.57 -10.65
CA ALA A 183 -20.39 -7.82 -11.80
C ALA A 183 -19.80 -9.24 -11.82
N HIS A 184 -19.50 -9.82 -10.65
CA HIS A 184 -18.72 -11.05 -10.56
C HIS A 184 -19.21 -12.08 -9.54
N GLY A 185 -20.15 -11.72 -8.68
CA GLY A 185 -20.62 -12.53 -7.56
C GLY A 185 -21.81 -13.41 -7.90
N SER A 186 -22.16 -14.26 -6.93
CA SER A 186 -23.35 -15.10 -6.98
C SER A 186 -24.62 -14.32 -6.60
N PRO A 187 -25.82 -14.76 -7.04
CA PRO A 187 -27.08 -14.16 -6.63
C PRO A 187 -27.27 -14.10 -5.10
N GLN A 188 -26.69 -15.06 -4.37
CA GLN A 188 -26.72 -15.11 -2.91
C GLN A 188 -25.87 -14.01 -2.27
N GLN A 189 -24.67 -13.77 -2.79
CA GLN A 189 -23.80 -12.69 -2.31
C GLN A 189 -24.42 -11.32 -2.60
N VAL A 190 -24.99 -11.12 -3.78
CA VAL A 190 -25.74 -9.89 -4.11
C VAL A 190 -26.90 -9.66 -3.15
N ALA A 191 -27.65 -10.71 -2.80
CA ALA A 191 -28.74 -10.62 -1.82
C ALA A 191 -28.24 -10.24 -0.42
N LEU A 192 -27.10 -10.80 0.01
CA LEU A 192 -26.47 -10.48 1.29
C LEU A 192 -26.07 -8.99 1.36
N VAL A 193 -25.45 -8.46 0.30
CA VAL A 193 -25.07 -7.03 0.26
C VAL A 193 -26.31 -6.15 0.30
N LYS A 194 -27.34 -6.47 -0.48
CA LYS A 194 -28.62 -5.72 -0.48
C LYS A 194 -29.27 -5.69 0.90
N HIS A 195 -29.30 -6.83 1.60
CA HIS A 195 -29.80 -6.91 2.96
C HIS A 195 -29.01 -5.98 3.91
N ARG A 196 -27.68 -6.00 3.83
CA ARG A 196 -26.83 -5.11 4.64
C ARG A 196 -26.99 -3.63 4.32
N VAL A 197 -27.18 -3.29 3.05
CA VAL A 197 -27.49 -1.92 2.63
C VAL A 197 -28.81 -1.45 3.26
N ALA A 198 -29.84 -2.31 3.24
CA ALA A 198 -31.14 -2.01 3.83
C ALA A 198 -31.04 -1.80 5.35
N GLU A 199 -30.40 -2.72 6.07
CA GLU A 199 -30.16 -2.59 7.51
C GLU A 199 -29.38 -1.31 7.86
N TYR A 200 -28.38 -0.96 7.04
CA TYR A 200 -27.62 0.27 7.26
C TYR A 200 -28.51 1.52 7.08
N ILE A 201 -29.33 1.57 6.02
CA ILE A 201 -30.27 2.67 5.80
C ILE A 201 -31.27 2.78 6.95
N GLU A 202 -31.79 1.67 7.46
CA GLU A 202 -32.70 1.65 8.62
C GLU A 202 -32.01 2.15 9.90
N SER A 203 -30.76 1.74 10.14
CA SER A 203 -29.98 2.20 11.30
C SER A 203 -29.73 3.72 11.27
N GLN A 204 -29.56 4.30 10.09
CA GLN A 204 -29.41 5.75 9.92
C GLN A 204 -30.73 6.49 10.14
N LYS A 205 -31.88 5.89 9.83
CA LYS A 205 -33.21 6.47 10.07
C LYS A 205 -33.59 6.46 11.56
N ARG A 206 -33.15 5.46 12.32
CA ARG A 206 -33.49 5.32 13.76
C ARG A 206 -32.81 6.36 14.66
N GLY A 207 -31.78 7.06 14.19
CA GLY A 207 -31.01 8.04 14.99
C GLY A 207 -30.25 7.36 16.15
N PRO A 208 -29.25 8.03 16.76
CA PRO A 208 -28.62 7.49 17.96
C PRO A 208 -29.67 7.37 19.07
N PRO A 209 -29.62 6.32 19.93
CA PRO A 209 -30.48 6.27 21.10
C PRO A 209 -30.26 7.55 21.91
N ARG A 210 -31.33 8.31 22.17
CA ARG A 210 -31.29 9.42 23.12
C ARG A 210 -30.84 8.82 24.45
N SER A 211 -29.63 9.15 24.88
CA SER A 211 -29.15 8.87 26.22
C SER A 211 -30.15 9.50 27.21
N LEU A 212 -30.83 8.66 27.97
CA LEU A 212 -31.52 9.03 29.21
C LEU A 212 -30.49 9.24 30.31
#